data_AF-A0A414P4S1-F1
#
_entry.id   AF-A0A414P4S1-F1
#
_cell.length_a   1.000
_cell.length_b   1.000
_cell.length_c   1.000
_cell.angle_alpha   90.00
_cell.angle_beta   90.00
_cell.angle_gamma   90.00
#
_symmetry.space_group_name_H-M   'P 1'
#
loop_
_entity.id
_entity.type
_entity.pdbx_description
1 polymer ?
#
loop_
_entity_poly.entity_id
_entity_poly.type
_entity_poly.pdbx_seq_one_letter_code
_entity_poly.pdbx_strand_id
1 'polypeptide(L)'
;MLHSSANVNFSYARDKLSVAGQTISNSIFTTPQDFGLGEFFYVFFNKIMVYFVIGKRSMLLYAKTRWIGGRRMVLQTKGLCKYCGKEYTKGGMLRHLQTCKKRSAKLAEEKGKRRCRYFQVVITGKYQKDYWLIVEASENTTLKELDVFIRDIWVECCGHLSAFTIHEEQYESNPDTDAFWGIPSRNMNYRLKDVVDVGDNFLYEYDFGSTTELVLSIHSCRDGEKRIMKL
;
A
#
# COMPACT_ATOMS: atom_id res chain seq x y z
N MET A 1 -9.76 25.29 6.18
CA MET A 1 -9.87 23.86 6.53
C MET A 1 -8.48 23.38 6.90
N LEU A 2 -8.31 22.90 8.13
CA LEU A 2 -7.03 22.35 8.61
C LEU A 2 -6.91 20.93 8.03
N HIS A 3 -6.06 20.75 7.02
CA HIS A 3 -5.77 19.42 6.49
C HIS A 3 -4.95 18.63 7.52
N SER A 4 -5.53 17.57 8.08
CA SER A 4 -4.80 16.66 8.95
C SER A 4 -3.75 15.91 8.13
N SER A 5 -2.49 16.09 8.48
CA SER A 5 -1.37 15.35 7.88
C SER A 5 -1.24 14.01 8.60
N ALA A 6 -2.04 13.02 8.20
CA ALA A 6 -1.86 11.65 8.71
C ALA A 6 -0.49 11.13 8.29
N ASN A 7 0.45 11.16 9.24
CA ASN A 7 1.70 10.43 9.14
C ASN A 7 1.38 8.94 9.25
N VAL A 8 2.09 8.09 8.49
CA VAL A 8 2.05 6.64 8.67
C VAL A 8 2.27 6.35 10.16
N ASN A 9 1.30 5.73 10.83
CA ASN A 9 1.43 5.38 12.24
C ASN A 9 2.29 4.12 12.40
N PHE A 10 3.61 4.30 12.34
CA PHE A 10 4.59 3.24 12.45
C PHE A 10 4.48 2.44 13.77
N SER A 11 4.04 3.06 14.87
CA SER A 11 3.88 2.37 16.17
C SER A 11 2.67 1.45 16.18
N TYR A 12 1.54 1.91 15.62
CA TYR A 12 0.32 1.10 15.54
C TYR A 12 0.47 -0.08 14.58
N ALA A 13 1.08 0.16 13.41
CA ALA A 13 1.48 -0.92 12.51
C ALA A 13 2.38 -1.93 13.24
N ARG A 14 3.43 -1.48 13.95
CA ARG A 14 4.34 -2.33 14.71
C ARG A 14 3.63 -3.23 15.74
N ASP A 15 2.67 -2.70 16.50
CA ASP A 15 2.01 -3.45 17.57
C ASP A 15 1.00 -4.48 17.03
N LYS A 16 0.33 -4.22 15.90
CA LYS A 16 -0.51 -5.22 15.20
C LYS A 16 0.32 -6.27 14.45
N LEU A 17 1.47 -5.90 13.90
CA LEU A 17 2.44 -6.81 13.26
C LEU A 17 3.05 -7.81 14.26
N SER A 18 3.11 -7.46 15.56
CA SER A 18 3.58 -8.31 16.67
C SER A 18 2.55 -9.37 17.11
N VAL A 19 1.26 -9.04 17.04
CA VAL A 19 0.16 -9.90 17.54
C VAL A 19 -0.28 -10.97 16.52
N ALA A 20 -0.05 -10.75 15.21
CA ALA A 20 -0.43 -11.69 14.13
C ALA A 20 0.51 -12.91 13.99
N GLY A 21 1.10 -13.37 15.09
CA GLY A 21 1.90 -14.59 15.16
C GLY A 21 1.08 -15.83 14.84
N GLN A 22 1.03 -16.21 13.57
CA GLN A 22 0.85 -17.61 13.18
C GLN A 22 2.20 -18.18 12.77
N THR A 23 2.68 -19.06 13.64
CA THR A 23 3.81 -19.96 13.46
C THR A 23 3.69 -20.69 12.12
N ILE A 24 4.45 -20.25 11.11
CA ILE A 24 4.78 -21.09 9.96
C ILE A 24 6.24 -21.49 10.14
N SER A 25 6.43 -22.78 10.39
CA SER A 25 7.70 -23.44 10.67
C SER A 25 8.78 -23.11 9.63
N ASN A 26 9.92 -22.66 10.14
CA ASN A 26 11.28 -22.86 9.68
C ASN A 26 11.49 -23.17 8.18
N SER A 27 12.04 -22.20 7.43
CA SER A 27 13.40 -22.34 6.90
C SER A 27 13.83 -21.12 6.04
N ILE A 28 15.07 -20.68 6.31
CA ILE A 28 15.97 -19.81 5.52
C ILE A 28 15.53 -18.33 5.42
N PHE A 29 16.11 -17.35 6.12
CA PHE A 29 17.54 -17.02 6.24
C PHE A 29 17.89 -16.41 7.60
N THR A 30 19.15 -16.64 7.97
CA THR A 30 19.84 -16.34 9.22
C THR A 30 19.97 -14.86 9.56
N THR A 31 20.16 -14.62 10.86
CA THR A 31 20.24 -13.37 11.62
C THR A 31 21.57 -12.58 11.37
N PRO A 32 21.97 -11.55 12.15
CA PRO A 32 22.04 -10.17 11.68
C PRO A 32 23.42 -9.52 11.91
N GLN A 33 24.02 -8.90 10.88
CA GLN A 33 25.09 -7.93 11.08
C GLN A 33 24.94 -6.78 10.08
N ASP A 34 25.09 -5.56 10.58
CA ASP A 34 25.26 -4.28 9.87
C ASP A 34 24.07 -3.36 9.63
N PHE A 35 22.95 -3.50 10.36
CA PHE A 35 21.99 -2.39 10.46
C PHE A 35 21.46 -2.23 11.88
N GLY A 36 21.88 -1.14 12.53
CA GLY A 36 21.27 -0.67 13.76
C GLY A 36 19.80 -0.29 13.51
N LEU A 37 18.93 -0.91 14.30
CA LEU A 37 17.53 -0.56 14.58
C LEU A 37 16.56 -0.64 13.39
N GLY A 38 15.88 -1.79 13.30
CA GLY A 38 14.60 -1.94 12.62
C GLY A 38 14.34 -3.38 12.21
N GLU A 39 13.86 -4.22 13.13
CA GLU A 39 13.26 -5.50 12.78
C GLU A 39 11.95 -5.23 12.01
N PHE A 40 11.86 -5.68 10.76
CA PHE A 40 10.66 -5.53 9.93
C PHE A 40 9.97 -6.88 9.76
N PHE A 41 8.84 -7.04 10.45
CA PHE A 41 7.98 -8.20 10.35
C PHE A 41 7.11 -8.13 9.07
N TYR A 42 7.02 -9.24 8.35
CA TYR A 42 6.15 -9.40 7.19
C TYR A 42 4.72 -9.67 7.64
N VAL A 43 3.74 -8.90 7.14
CA VAL A 43 2.34 -9.35 7.18
C VAL A 43 1.81 -9.51 5.77
N PHE A 44 1.41 -10.75 5.46
CA PHE A 44 0.50 -11.06 4.37
C PHE A 44 -0.91 -10.74 4.86
N PHE A 45 -1.48 -9.63 4.42
CA PHE A 45 -2.90 -9.35 4.62
C PHE A 45 -3.67 -9.98 3.46
N ASN A 46 -4.29 -11.14 3.70
CA ASN A 46 -5.16 -11.80 2.73
C ASN A 46 -4.53 -12.00 1.32
N LYS A 47 -5.22 -11.49 0.29
CA LYS A 47 -4.84 -11.51 -1.14
C LYS A 47 -3.89 -10.37 -1.55
N ILE A 48 -3.39 -9.58 -0.59
CA ILE A 48 -2.55 -8.41 -0.83
C ILE A 48 -1.13 -8.71 -0.32
N MET A 49 -0.16 -8.64 -1.22
CA MET A 49 1.26 -8.74 -0.88
C MET A 49 1.90 -7.36 -0.90
N VAL A 50 2.52 -6.97 0.22
CA VAL A 50 3.22 -5.69 0.36
C VAL A 50 4.64 -5.79 -0.18
N TYR A 51 5.08 -4.79 -0.94
CA TYR A 51 6.43 -4.78 -1.50
C TYR A 51 7.40 -3.91 -0.69
N PHE A 52 6.95 -2.85 0.00
CA PHE A 52 7.71 -2.09 1.03
C PHE A 52 6.94 -0.86 1.58
N VAL A 53 7.52 -0.25 2.63
CA VAL A 53 7.12 1.02 3.29
C VAL A 53 8.33 1.97 3.36
N ILE A 54 8.11 3.30 3.27
CA ILE A 54 9.14 4.34 3.49
C ILE A 54 8.55 5.51 4.26
N GLY A 55 9.30 6.08 5.21
CA GLY A 55 8.91 7.34 5.81
C GLY A 55 9.89 8.10 6.71
N LYS A 56 11.20 8.18 6.41
CA LYS A 56 12.09 9.37 6.55
C LYS A 56 13.59 9.00 6.55
N ARG A 57 14.41 9.78 5.84
CA ARG A 57 15.78 10.10 6.29
C ARG A 57 15.67 11.42 7.06
N SER A 58 15.91 11.37 8.37
CA SER A 58 16.12 12.48 9.34
C SER A 58 15.58 13.89 8.97
N MET A 59 14.69 14.40 9.83
CA MET A 59 14.16 15.78 9.77
C MET A 59 15.25 16.87 9.75
N LEU A 60 16.46 16.59 10.26
CA LEU A 60 17.60 17.53 10.26
C LEU A 60 18.15 17.83 8.86
N LEU A 61 18.05 16.89 7.90
CA LEU A 61 18.43 17.17 6.50
C LEU A 61 17.35 17.95 5.73
N TYR A 62 16.10 17.85 6.16
CA TYR A 62 14.95 18.50 5.51
C TYR A 62 14.99 20.02 5.66
N ALA A 63 15.41 20.52 6.83
CA ALA A 63 15.57 21.95 7.07
C ALA A 63 16.75 22.56 6.27
N LYS A 64 17.85 21.79 6.10
CA LYS A 64 19.08 22.27 5.46
C LYS A 64 19.00 22.39 3.94
N THR A 65 18.08 21.67 3.30
CA THR A 65 17.90 21.65 1.83
C THR A 65 16.83 22.63 1.34
N ARG A 66 16.13 23.33 2.25
CA ARG A 66 15.01 24.22 1.93
C ARG A 66 15.44 25.52 1.20
N TRP A 67 16.72 25.89 1.22
CA TRP A 67 17.23 27.11 0.60
C TRP A 67 18.67 26.94 0.10
N ILE A 68 18.86 26.28 -1.05
CA ILE A 68 20.10 26.39 -1.83
C ILE A 68 19.69 26.81 -3.25
N GLY A 69 20.01 28.05 -3.64
CA GLY A 69 19.87 28.54 -5.02
C GLY A 69 18.45 28.77 -5.54
N GLY A 70 17.46 29.04 -4.68
CA GLY A 70 16.12 29.49 -5.11
C GLY A 70 15.23 28.45 -5.80
N ARG A 71 15.62 27.16 -5.83
CA ARG A 71 14.78 26.07 -6.36
C ARG A 71 14.35 25.12 -5.24
N ARG A 72 13.05 24.81 -5.20
CA ARG A 72 12.48 23.79 -4.31
C ARG A 72 12.93 22.40 -4.78
N MET A 73 13.97 21.85 -4.16
CA MET A 73 14.41 20.48 -4.42
C MET A 73 13.39 19.51 -3.79
N VAL A 74 12.67 18.74 -4.61
CA VAL A 74 11.74 17.72 -4.12
C VAL A 74 12.58 16.53 -3.63
N LEU A 75 12.74 16.42 -2.31
CA LEU A 75 13.50 15.34 -1.68
C LEU A 75 12.83 13.99 -1.98
N GLN A 76 13.39 13.22 -2.92
CA GLN A 76 12.84 11.91 -3.27
C GLN A 76 13.14 10.90 -2.17
N THR A 77 12.09 10.39 -1.53
CA THR A 77 12.19 9.30 -0.56
C THR A 77 12.53 7.98 -1.25
N LYS A 78 13.21 7.08 -0.52
CA LYS A 78 13.69 5.78 -1.01
C LYS A 78 13.20 4.64 -0.15
N GLY A 79 12.94 3.47 -0.74
CA GLY A 79 12.55 2.26 -0.03
C GLY A 79 13.16 1.00 -0.55
N LEU A 80 13.06 -0.02 0.30
CA LEU A 80 13.74 -1.29 0.15
C LEU A 80 12.95 -2.22 -0.75
N CYS A 81 13.60 -2.96 -1.63
CA CYS A 81 12.94 -4.02 -2.37
C CYS A 81 12.84 -5.26 -1.49
N LYS A 82 11.62 -5.75 -1.22
CA LYS A 82 11.39 -7.00 -0.45
C LYS A 82 12.23 -8.20 -0.91
N TYR A 83 12.50 -8.32 -2.22
CA TYR A 83 13.24 -9.48 -2.74
C TYR A 83 14.75 -9.35 -2.60
N CYS A 84 15.30 -8.15 -2.82
CA CYS A 84 16.75 -7.96 -2.88
C CYS A 84 17.37 -7.06 -1.82
N GLY A 85 16.55 -6.42 -0.99
CA GLY A 85 16.97 -5.53 0.08
C GLY A 85 17.57 -4.19 -0.38
N LYS A 86 17.68 -3.93 -1.69
CA LYS A 86 18.25 -2.67 -2.21
C LYS A 86 17.25 -1.52 -2.16
N GLU A 87 17.74 -0.31 -1.94
CA GLU A 87 16.94 0.92 -1.90
C GLU A 87 16.74 1.57 -3.27
N TYR A 88 15.52 2.03 -3.54
CA TYR A 88 15.17 2.79 -4.76
C TYR A 88 14.17 3.91 -4.45
N THR A 89 14.20 4.98 -5.23
CA THR A 89 13.10 5.98 -5.26
C THR A 89 11.82 5.36 -5.81
N LYS A 90 10.67 6.02 -5.70
CA LYS A 90 9.38 5.50 -6.20
C LYS A 90 9.44 5.03 -7.65
N GLY A 91 9.82 5.92 -8.57
CA GLY A 91 9.98 5.57 -9.98
C GLY A 91 11.16 4.62 -10.25
N GLY A 92 12.18 4.63 -9.39
CA GLY A 92 13.26 3.63 -9.44
C GLY A 92 12.77 2.23 -9.09
N MET A 93 11.92 2.11 -8.07
CA MET A 93 11.37 0.85 -7.58
C MET A 93 10.45 0.20 -8.62
N LEU A 94 9.58 0.98 -9.27
CA LEU A 94 8.70 0.47 -10.33
C LEU A 94 9.51 -0.18 -11.48
N ARG A 95 10.57 0.50 -11.95
CA ARG A 95 11.49 -0.05 -12.96
C ARG A 95 12.30 -1.23 -12.43
N HIS A 96 12.74 -1.16 -11.17
CA HIS A 96 13.50 -2.23 -10.54
C HIS A 96 12.68 -3.52 -10.41
N LEU A 97 11.41 -3.46 -10.03
CA LEU A 97 10.56 -4.64 -9.84
C LEU A 97 10.38 -5.47 -11.13
N GLN A 98 10.51 -4.84 -12.30
CA GLN A 98 10.48 -5.53 -13.60
C GLN A 98 11.78 -6.31 -13.87
N THR A 99 12.91 -5.86 -13.33
CA THR A 99 14.25 -6.40 -13.62
C THR A 99 14.92 -7.08 -12.42
N CYS A 100 14.21 -7.18 -11.29
CA CYS A 100 14.74 -7.72 -10.05
C CYS A 100 14.95 -9.25 -10.16
N LYS A 101 16.20 -9.68 -10.34
CA LYS A 101 16.57 -11.09 -10.47
C LYS A 101 16.01 -11.98 -9.35
N LYS A 102 16.09 -11.53 -8.09
CA LYS A 102 15.54 -12.27 -6.93
C LYS A 102 14.02 -12.37 -6.98
N ARG A 103 13.33 -11.33 -7.48
CA ARG A 103 11.88 -11.39 -7.72
C ARG A 103 11.56 -12.40 -8.81
N SER A 104 12.23 -12.31 -9.96
CA SER A 104 12.01 -13.23 -11.08
C SER A 104 12.23 -14.68 -10.68
N ALA A 105 13.29 -14.97 -9.92
CA ALA A 105 13.54 -16.31 -9.37
C ALA A 105 12.38 -16.77 -8.46
N LYS A 106 11.91 -15.91 -7.55
CA LYS A 106 10.78 -16.25 -6.67
C LYS A 106 9.48 -16.47 -7.42
N LEU A 107 9.23 -15.72 -8.49
CA LEU A 107 8.04 -15.90 -9.32
C LEU A 107 8.12 -17.16 -10.20
N ALA A 108 9.33 -17.58 -10.62
CA ALA A 108 9.52 -18.82 -11.35
C ALA A 108 9.23 -20.07 -10.50
N GLU A 109 9.24 -19.95 -9.17
CA GLU A 109 8.83 -21.00 -8.25
C GLU A 109 7.31 -21.18 -8.14
N GLU A 110 6.50 -20.26 -8.68
CA GLU A 110 5.02 -20.36 -8.68
C GLU A 110 4.56 -21.51 -9.59
N LYS A 111 4.24 -22.67 -9.00
CA LYS A 111 3.86 -23.92 -9.70
C LYS A 111 2.35 -24.23 -9.62
N GLY A 112 1.57 -23.38 -8.97
CA GLY A 112 0.15 -23.65 -8.76
C GLY A 112 -0.65 -23.73 -10.06
N LYS A 113 -1.53 -24.73 -10.13
CA LYS A 113 -2.43 -24.98 -11.26
C LYS A 113 -3.47 -23.87 -11.43
N ARG A 114 -3.92 -23.26 -10.32
CA ARG A 114 -4.88 -22.16 -10.35
C ARG A 114 -4.11 -20.86 -10.51
N ARG A 115 -4.50 -20.05 -11.48
CA ARG A 115 -3.89 -18.76 -11.80
C ARG A 115 -4.88 -17.62 -11.55
N CYS A 116 -4.37 -16.43 -11.28
CA CYS A 116 -5.15 -15.19 -11.31
C CYS A 116 -4.26 -14.01 -11.66
N ARG A 117 -4.87 -12.90 -12.06
CA ARG A 117 -4.18 -11.63 -12.23
C ARG A 117 -3.88 -11.00 -10.87
N TYR A 118 -2.81 -10.22 -10.86
CA TYR A 118 -2.31 -9.45 -9.75
C TYR A 118 -2.00 -8.03 -10.21
N PHE A 119 -2.65 -7.06 -9.60
CA PHE A 119 -2.43 -5.64 -9.85
C PHE A 119 -1.29 -5.12 -8.99
N GLN A 120 -0.34 -4.42 -9.60
CA GLN A 120 0.62 -3.60 -8.87
C GLN A 120 -0.02 -2.24 -8.58
N VAL A 121 -0.41 -2.04 -7.32
CA VAL A 121 -1.06 -0.82 -6.85
C VAL A 121 -0.04 0.08 -6.17
N VAL A 122 0.04 1.33 -6.61
CA VAL A 122 0.89 2.36 -5.99
C VAL A 122 0.00 3.26 -5.16
N ILE A 123 0.27 3.36 -3.86
CA ILE A 123 -0.52 4.16 -2.92
C ILE A 123 0.34 5.34 -2.48
N THR A 124 -0.17 6.56 -2.59
CA THR A 124 0.58 7.78 -2.25
C THR A 124 -0.30 8.75 -1.46
N GLY A 125 0.29 9.54 -0.55
CA GLY A 125 -0.43 10.65 0.06
C GLY A 125 -0.74 11.73 -0.98
N LYS A 126 -2.00 12.19 -1.08
CA LYS A 126 -2.42 13.19 -2.08
C LYS A 126 -1.57 14.47 -2.00
N TYR A 127 -1.37 14.98 -0.78
CA TYR A 127 -0.58 16.18 -0.52
C TYR A 127 0.85 15.89 -0.04
N GLN A 128 1.11 14.68 0.46
CA GLN A 128 2.42 14.25 0.97
C GLN A 128 3.01 13.15 0.09
N LYS A 129 3.41 13.51 -1.13
CA LYS A 129 3.90 12.58 -2.17
C LYS A 129 5.19 11.84 -1.82
N ASP A 130 5.85 12.27 -0.74
CA ASP A 130 7.05 11.67 -0.18
C ASP A 130 6.73 10.35 0.57
N TYR A 131 5.47 10.12 0.93
CA TYR A 131 5.00 8.84 1.49
C TYR A 131 4.34 8.02 0.39
N TRP A 132 4.82 6.78 0.24
CA TRP A 132 4.33 5.88 -0.79
C TRP A 132 4.53 4.41 -0.44
N LEU A 133 3.60 3.59 -0.94
CA LEU A 133 3.62 2.14 -0.89
C LEU A 133 3.46 1.60 -2.31
N ILE A 134 4.12 0.49 -2.61
CA ILE A 134 3.77 -0.33 -3.78
C ILE A 134 3.38 -1.69 -3.23
N VAL A 135 2.24 -2.19 -3.70
CA VAL A 135 1.68 -3.48 -3.28
C VAL A 135 1.24 -4.25 -4.51
N GLU A 136 1.10 -5.56 -4.36
CA GLU A 136 0.48 -6.42 -5.36
C GLU A 136 -0.79 -7.00 -4.76
N ALA A 137 -1.93 -6.70 -5.36
CA ALA A 137 -3.22 -7.19 -4.92
C ALA A 137 -3.79 -8.16 -5.97
N SER A 138 -4.37 -9.28 -5.54
CA SER A 138 -5.11 -10.14 -6.46
C SER A 138 -6.23 -9.35 -7.14
N GLU A 139 -6.52 -9.67 -8.39
CA GLU A 139 -7.68 -9.14 -9.11
C GLU A 139 -9.01 -9.45 -8.38
N ASN A 140 -9.02 -10.47 -7.51
CA ASN A 140 -10.18 -10.87 -6.70
C ASN A 140 -10.19 -10.24 -5.30
N THR A 141 -9.26 -9.34 -5.00
CA THR A 141 -9.30 -8.51 -3.78
C THR A 141 -10.51 -7.60 -3.83
N THR A 142 -11.31 -7.52 -2.78
CA THR A 142 -12.42 -6.55 -2.71
C THR A 142 -11.93 -5.17 -2.29
N LEU A 143 -12.69 -4.12 -2.63
CA LEU A 143 -12.42 -2.78 -2.11
C LEU A 143 -12.43 -2.76 -0.57
N LYS A 144 -13.27 -3.58 0.07
CA LYS A 144 -13.29 -3.75 1.52
C LYS A 144 -11.99 -4.36 2.05
N GLU A 145 -11.45 -5.39 1.38
CA GLU A 145 -10.16 -5.98 1.76
C GLU A 145 -9.01 -4.98 1.57
N LEU A 146 -9.07 -4.13 0.53
CA LEU A 146 -8.09 -3.07 0.29
C LEU A 146 -8.20 -1.92 1.31
N ASP A 147 -9.42 -1.54 1.71
CA ASP A 147 -9.69 -0.56 2.76
C ASP A 147 -9.08 -0.99 4.09
N VAL A 148 -9.39 -2.21 4.55
CA VAL A 148 -8.81 -2.79 5.78
C VAL A 148 -7.28 -2.76 5.72
N PHE A 149 -6.71 -3.13 4.58
CA PHE A 149 -5.26 -3.09 4.38
C PHE A 149 -4.66 -1.68 4.52
N ILE A 150 -5.29 -0.67 3.93
CA ILE A 150 -4.84 0.73 4.01
C ILE A 150 -4.96 1.25 5.44
N ARG A 151 -6.06 0.92 6.12
CA ARG A 151 -6.30 1.24 7.52
C ARG A 151 -5.19 0.69 8.41
N ASP A 152 -4.94 -0.61 8.34
CA ASP A 152 -3.98 -1.28 9.20
C ASP A 152 -2.54 -0.75 9.03
N ILE A 153 -2.17 -0.24 7.85
CA ILE A 153 -0.81 0.22 7.56
C ILE A 153 -0.64 1.73 7.67
N TRP A 154 -1.66 2.52 7.33
CA TRP A 154 -1.50 3.96 7.12
C TRP A 154 -2.42 4.81 8.00
N VAL A 155 -3.73 4.60 7.94
CA VAL A 155 -4.70 5.64 8.36
C VAL A 155 -5.49 5.33 9.62
N GLU A 156 -5.50 4.09 10.13
CA GLU A 156 -6.40 3.71 11.23
C GLU A 156 -6.07 4.49 12.51
N CYS A 157 -7.06 5.22 13.01
CA CYS A 157 -7.01 5.89 14.30
C CYS A 157 -8.19 5.50 15.20
N CYS A 158 -9.42 5.43 14.67
CA CYS A 158 -10.64 5.30 15.48
C CYS A 158 -11.83 4.65 14.74
N GLY A 159 -11.62 3.85 13.68
CA GLY A 159 -12.72 3.18 12.98
C GLY A 159 -13.65 4.09 12.18
N HIS A 160 -13.17 5.26 11.73
CA HIS A 160 -13.97 6.21 10.96
C HIS A 160 -14.40 5.67 9.59
N LEU A 161 -15.31 6.39 8.92
CA LEU A 161 -15.76 6.04 7.57
C LEU A 161 -14.66 6.24 6.53
N SER A 162 -14.73 5.45 5.46
CA SER A 162 -13.88 5.60 4.29
C SER A 162 -14.66 5.43 2.99
N ALA A 163 -14.09 5.98 1.93
CA ALA A 163 -14.62 5.87 0.58
C ALA A 163 -13.51 5.68 -0.45
N PHE A 164 -13.82 4.96 -1.53
CA PHE A 164 -13.08 5.05 -2.80
C PHE A 164 -13.90 5.81 -3.82
N THR A 165 -13.25 6.62 -4.64
CA THR A 165 -13.86 7.26 -5.81
C THR A 165 -13.13 6.80 -7.06
N ILE A 166 -13.79 5.93 -7.84
CA ILE A 166 -13.25 5.24 -9.02
C ILE A 166 -14.17 5.55 -10.20
N HIS A 167 -13.64 6.12 -11.29
CA HIS A 167 -14.41 6.52 -12.48
C HIS A 167 -15.69 7.30 -12.15
N GLU A 168 -15.60 8.26 -11.22
CA GLU A 168 -16.71 9.09 -10.72
C GLU A 168 -17.76 8.34 -9.88
N GLU A 169 -17.64 7.02 -9.72
CA GLU A 169 -18.46 6.24 -8.80
C GLU A 169 -17.83 6.17 -7.40
N GLN A 170 -18.67 6.34 -6.38
CA GLN A 170 -18.26 6.30 -4.98
C GLN A 170 -18.61 4.95 -4.33
N TYR A 171 -17.64 4.41 -3.59
CA TYR A 171 -17.74 3.14 -2.87
C TYR A 171 -17.43 3.37 -1.39
N GLU A 172 -18.43 3.25 -0.51
CA GLU A 172 -18.32 3.61 0.90
C GLU A 172 -18.32 2.39 1.83
N SER A 173 -17.65 2.54 2.97
CA SER A 173 -17.56 1.50 4.00
C SER A 173 -18.92 1.23 4.66
N ASN A 174 -19.76 2.26 4.75
CA ASN A 174 -21.13 2.19 5.25
C ASN A 174 -22.01 3.14 4.41
N PRO A 175 -22.48 2.68 3.22
CA PRO A 175 -23.23 3.52 2.32
C PRO A 175 -24.58 3.92 2.92
N ASP A 176 -24.99 5.16 2.70
CA ASP A 176 -26.37 5.55 2.98
C ASP A 176 -27.29 4.93 1.92
N THR A 177 -28.36 4.31 2.38
CA THR A 177 -29.38 3.69 1.52
C THR A 177 -30.57 4.60 1.29
N ASP A 178 -30.63 5.75 1.98
CA ASP A 178 -31.70 6.71 1.85
C ASP A 178 -31.45 7.65 0.66
N ALA A 179 -32.29 7.50 -0.37
CA ALA A 179 -32.26 8.34 -1.56
C ALA A 179 -32.65 9.81 -1.28
N PHE A 180 -33.14 10.12 -0.07
CA PHE A 180 -33.48 11.49 0.34
C PHE A 180 -32.25 12.41 0.40
N TRP A 181 -31.06 11.88 0.69
CA TRP A 181 -29.83 12.67 0.88
C TRP A 181 -28.91 12.71 -0.34
N GLY A 182 -29.30 12.10 -1.47
CA GLY A 182 -28.55 12.15 -2.71
C GLY A 182 -28.51 10.81 -3.46
N ILE A 183 -27.54 10.68 -4.36
CA ILE A 183 -27.29 9.42 -5.09
C ILE A 183 -26.71 8.42 -4.11
N PRO A 184 -27.33 7.25 -3.89
CA PRO A 184 -26.81 6.24 -2.98
C PRO A 184 -25.42 5.77 -3.42
N SER A 185 -24.47 5.76 -2.50
CA SER A 185 -23.13 5.24 -2.75
C SER A 185 -23.15 3.70 -2.83
N ARG A 186 -22.22 3.12 -3.59
CA ARG A 186 -22.05 1.66 -3.63
C ARG A 186 -21.36 1.19 -2.36
N ASN A 187 -21.59 -0.07 -1.95
CA ASN A 187 -20.78 -0.70 -0.91
C ASN A 187 -19.41 -1.14 -1.45
N MET A 188 -18.47 -1.50 -0.56
CA MET A 188 -17.11 -1.94 -0.94
C MET A 188 -16.96 -3.44 -1.27
N ASN A 189 -18.04 -4.19 -1.52
CA ASN A 189 -17.96 -5.63 -1.84
C ASN A 189 -17.67 -5.93 -3.32
N TYR A 190 -17.12 -4.97 -4.06
CA TYR A 190 -16.68 -5.13 -5.45
C TYR A 190 -15.23 -5.57 -5.50
N ARG A 191 -14.88 -6.45 -6.43
CA ARG A 191 -13.48 -6.89 -6.62
C ARG A 191 -12.76 -5.91 -7.51
N LEU A 192 -11.44 -5.77 -7.33
CA LEU A 192 -10.61 -4.88 -8.14
C LEU A 192 -10.81 -5.10 -9.64
N LYS A 193 -10.84 -6.35 -10.10
CA LYS A 193 -11.04 -6.65 -11.53
C LYS A 193 -12.37 -6.16 -12.13
N ASP A 194 -13.35 -5.87 -11.28
CA ASP A 194 -14.68 -5.47 -11.70
C ASP A 194 -14.80 -3.93 -11.76
N VAL A 195 -13.84 -3.18 -11.18
CA VAL A 195 -13.93 -1.72 -11.00
C VAL A 195 -12.68 -0.95 -11.40
N VAL A 196 -11.54 -1.60 -11.63
CA VAL A 196 -10.30 -0.93 -12.07
C VAL A 196 -9.62 -1.63 -13.22
N ASP A 197 -8.94 -0.83 -14.03
CA ASP A 197 -8.06 -1.21 -15.13
C ASP A 197 -6.63 -0.69 -14.92
N VAL A 198 -5.68 -1.28 -15.65
CA VAL A 198 -4.29 -0.80 -15.63
C VAL A 198 -4.23 0.61 -16.23
N GLY A 199 -3.59 1.52 -15.51
CA GLY A 199 -3.52 2.95 -15.85
C GLY A 199 -4.44 3.82 -15.00
N ASP A 200 -5.42 3.22 -14.31
CA ASP A 200 -6.33 3.98 -13.47
C ASP A 200 -5.63 4.68 -12.31
N ASN A 201 -6.16 5.84 -11.97
CA ASN A 201 -5.86 6.58 -10.77
C ASN A 201 -7.16 6.91 -10.06
N PHE A 202 -7.27 6.55 -8.79
CA PHE A 202 -8.49 6.73 -8.02
C PHE A 202 -8.17 7.24 -6.61
N LEU A 203 -9.18 7.86 -5.99
CA LEU A 203 -9.06 8.47 -4.68
C LEU A 203 -9.49 7.49 -3.60
N TYR A 204 -8.82 7.56 -2.46
CA TYR A 204 -9.27 6.99 -1.20
C TYR A 204 -9.31 8.06 -0.13
N GLU A 205 -10.40 8.09 0.62
CA GLU A 205 -10.63 9.04 1.70
C GLU A 205 -10.92 8.28 2.99
N TYR A 206 -10.35 8.75 4.09
CA TYR A 206 -10.61 8.23 5.44
C TYR A 206 -10.86 9.39 6.39
N ASP A 207 -11.87 9.26 7.24
CA ASP A 207 -12.32 10.27 8.21
C ASP A 207 -12.78 11.58 7.56
N PHE A 208 -14.07 11.67 7.21
CA PHE A 208 -14.63 12.86 6.54
C PHE A 208 -14.59 14.15 7.37
N GLY A 209 -14.31 14.10 8.68
CA GLY A 209 -14.12 15.29 9.51
C GLY A 209 -12.70 15.85 9.46
N SER A 210 -11.71 14.99 9.22
CA SER A 210 -10.27 15.31 9.13
C SER A 210 -9.61 14.53 8.00
N THR A 211 -10.16 14.67 6.79
CA THR A 211 -9.94 13.78 5.66
C THR A 211 -8.48 13.52 5.34
N THR A 212 -8.09 12.27 5.49
CA THR A 212 -6.84 11.75 4.93
C THR A 212 -7.10 11.25 3.52
N GLU A 213 -6.48 11.90 2.55
CA GLU A 213 -6.66 11.60 1.14
C GLU A 213 -5.42 10.88 0.57
N LEU A 214 -5.64 9.69 0.01
CA LEU A 214 -4.63 8.91 -0.69
C LEU A 214 -4.99 8.78 -2.17
N VAL A 215 -3.98 8.78 -3.03
CA VAL A 215 -4.12 8.47 -4.44
C VAL A 215 -3.57 7.08 -4.69
N LEU A 216 -4.40 6.22 -5.27
CA LEU A 216 -4.06 4.88 -5.68
C LEU A 216 -3.94 4.81 -7.21
N SER A 217 -2.88 4.18 -7.70
CA SER A 217 -2.63 4.02 -9.13
C SER A 217 -2.42 2.54 -9.47
N ILE A 218 -3.14 2.01 -10.47
CA ILE A 218 -2.89 0.66 -11.00
C ILE A 218 -1.77 0.73 -12.03
N HIS A 219 -0.54 0.45 -11.61
CA HIS A 219 0.64 0.65 -12.46
C HIS A 219 0.82 -0.44 -13.52
N SER A 220 0.58 -1.70 -13.15
CA SER A 220 0.74 -2.84 -14.04
C SER A 220 -0.05 -4.04 -13.52
N CYS A 221 -0.24 -5.04 -14.36
CA CYS A 221 -0.77 -6.33 -13.95
C CYS A 221 0.16 -7.47 -14.38
N ARG A 222 0.13 -8.58 -13.63
CA ARG A 222 0.75 -9.83 -14.04
C ARG A 222 -0.15 -11.01 -13.72
N ASP A 223 0.03 -12.12 -14.42
CA ASP A 223 -0.49 -13.40 -13.98
C ASP A 223 0.43 -14.05 -12.95
N GLY A 224 -0.17 -14.76 -12.00
CA GLY A 224 0.55 -15.53 -11.00
C GLY A 224 -0.28 -16.70 -10.49
N GLU A 225 0.36 -17.55 -9.69
CA GLU A 225 -0.37 -18.58 -8.94
C GLU A 225 -1.42 -17.93 -8.03
N LYS A 226 -2.65 -18.45 -8.08
CA LYS A 226 -3.74 -18.03 -7.21
C LYS A 226 -3.40 -18.45 -5.79
N ARG A 227 -3.10 -17.46 -4.95
CA ARG A 227 -2.86 -17.68 -3.53
C ARG A 227 -4.19 -17.94 -2.86
N ILE A 228 -4.44 -19.21 -2.55
CA ILE A 228 -5.56 -19.63 -1.71
C ILE A 228 -4.97 -19.75 -0.31
N MET A 229 -5.40 -18.88 0.61
CA MET A 229 -5.09 -19.13 2.02
C MET A 229 -5.82 -20.40 2.44
N LYS A 230 -5.06 -21.36 2.98
CA LYS A 230 -5.63 -22.36 3.88
C LYS A 230 -5.91 -21.59 5.18
N LEU A 231 -7.19 -21.46 5.52
CA LEU A 231 -7.61 -21.00 6.84
C LEU A 231 -7.05 -21.92 7.92
#